data_AF-A0A381IER6-F1
#
_entry.id   AF-A0A381IER6-F1
#
_cell.length_a   1.000
_cell.length_b   1.000
_cell.length_c   1.000
_cell.angle_alpha   90.00
_cell.angle_beta   90.00
_cell.angle_gamma   90.00
#
_symmetry.space_group_name_H-M   'P 1'
#
loop_
_entity.id
_entity.type
_entity.pdbx_description
1 polymer ?
#
loop_
_entity_poly.entity_id
_entity_poly.type
_entity_poly.pdbx_seq_one_letter_code
_entity_poly.pdbx_strand_id
1 'polypeptide(L)' 'MKNVVIGTAGHIDHGKTTLIKALTGRETDTLDEEKKRGISINLGFTYFDLPKQ' A
#
# COMPACT_ATOMS: atom_id res chain seq x y z
N MET A 1 2.58 14.97 -17.42
CA MET A 1 3.28 13.82 -16.80
C MET A 1 2.40 12.60 -16.96
N LYS A 2 2.98 11.43 -17.28
CA LYS A 2 2.22 10.20 -17.49
C LYS A 2 2.09 9.47 -16.15
N ASN A 3 0.85 9.27 -15.69
CA ASN A 3 0.58 8.52 -14.47
C ASN A 3 0.33 7.05 -14.80
N VAL A 4 0.74 6.16 -13.91
CA VAL A 4 0.48 4.71 -14.02
C VAL A 4 -0.18 4.26 -12.72
N VAL A 5 -1.30 3.55 -12.84
CA VAL A 5 -1.98 2.92 -11.70
C VAL A 5 -1.52 1.47 -11.61
N ILE A 6 -1.03 1.08 -10.45
CA ILE A 6 -0.53 -0.28 -10.17
C ILE A 6 -1.37 -0.87 -9.03
N GLY A 7 -1.99 -2.02 -9.27
CA GLY A 7 -2.67 -2.80 -8.24
C GLY A 7 -1.78 -3.92 -7.73
N THR A 8 -1.62 -4.05 -6.41
CA THR A 8 -0.91 -5.18 -5.80
C THR A 8 -1.90 -6.27 -5.39
N ALA A 9 -1.68 -7.49 -5.88
CA ALA A 9 -2.48 -8.67 -5.54
C ALA A 9 -1.58 -9.78 -4.96
N GLY A 10 -2.18 -10.74 -4.25
CA GLY A 10 -1.47 -11.88 -3.66
C GLY A 10 -2.14 -12.42 -2.39
N HIS A 11 -1.71 -13.59 -1.93
CA HIS A 11 -2.29 -14.29 -0.76
C HIS A 11 -2.24 -13.43 0.52
N ILE A 12 -3.17 -13.67 1.45
CA ILE A 12 -3.20 -12.98 2.74
C ILE A 12 -1.85 -13.17 3.47
N ASP A 13 -1.41 -12.17 4.22
CA ASP A 13 -0.14 -12.16 4.97
C ASP A 13 1.15 -12.32 4.16
N HIS A 14 1.10 -12.25 2.83
CA HIS A 14 2.31 -12.22 1.98
C HIS A 14 2.94 -10.82 1.84
N GLY A 15 2.79 -9.95 2.84
CA GLY A 15 3.56 -8.70 2.94
C GLY A 15 3.23 -7.60 1.92
N LYS A 16 2.07 -7.65 1.24
CA LYS A 16 1.68 -6.62 0.25
C LYS A 16 1.68 -5.21 0.84
N THR A 17 1.01 -5.03 1.98
CA THR A 17 0.96 -3.75 2.71
C THR A 17 2.34 -3.29 3.14
N THR A 18 3.16 -4.20 3.68
CA THR A 18 4.55 -3.94 4.06
C THR A 18 5.41 -3.47 2.88
N LEU A 19 5.27 -4.11 1.72
CA LEU A 19 5.98 -3.74 0.50
C LEU A 19 5.59 -2.32 0.05
N ILE A 20 4.30 -2.01 0.01
CA ILE A 20 3.83 -0.67 -0.36
C ILE A 20 4.35 0.39 0.60
N LYS A 21 4.35 0.13 1.90
CA LYS A 21 4.91 1.03 2.91
C LYS A 21 6.42 1.24 2.73
N ALA A 22 7.17 0.18 2.44
CA ALA A 22 8.61 0.27 2.19
C ALA A 22 8.94 1.07 0.93
N LEU A 23 8.15 0.92 -0.14
CA LEU A 23 8.34 1.65 -1.39
C LEU A 23 7.91 3.13 -1.29
N THR A 24 6.76 3.38 -0.67
CA THR A 24 6.11 4.70 -0.73
C THR A 24 6.30 5.55 0.53
N GLY A 25 6.76 4.94 1.62
CA GLY A 25 6.81 5.56 2.95
C GLY A 25 5.43 5.83 3.57
N ARG A 26 4.35 5.33 2.96
CA ARG A 26 2.97 5.65 3.32
C ARG A 26 2.22 4.41 3.77
N GLU A 27 1.32 4.60 4.74
CA GLU A 27 0.46 3.54 5.26
C GLU A 27 -0.84 3.47 4.45
N THR A 28 -1.24 2.26 4.07
CA THR A 28 -2.51 2.03 3.35
C THR A 28 -3.63 1.55 4.27
N ASP A 29 -3.28 0.92 5.39
CA ASP A 29 -4.24 0.51 6.42
C ASP A 29 -4.57 1.73 7.30
N THR A 30 -5.71 2.36 7.01
CA THR A 30 -6.10 3.62 7.66
C THR A 30 -7.04 3.39 8.84
N LEU A 31 -7.77 2.27 8.86
CA LEU A 31 -8.71 1.95 9.93
C LEU A 31 -7.98 1.40 11.16
N ASP A 32 -8.46 1.78 12.34
CA ASP A 32 -7.91 1.27 13.60
C ASP A 32 -8.07 -0.25 13.72
N GLU A 33 -9.14 -0.81 13.15
CA GLU A 33 -9.37 -2.26 13.12
C GLU A 33 -8.31 -2.99 12.29
N GLU A 34 -7.93 -2.44 11.13
CA GLU A 34 -6.90 -3.02 10.25
C GLU A 34 -5.57 -3.12 11.00
N LYS A 35 -5.17 -2.02 11.66
CA LYS A 35 -3.95 -1.96 12.47
C LYS A 35 -3.99 -2.90 13.66
N LYS A 36 -5.13 -2.98 14.36
CA LYS A 36 -5.30 -3.83 15.53
C LYS A 36 -5.24 -5.31 15.18
N ARG A 37 -5.76 -5.69 14.00
CA ARG A 37 -5.84 -7.08 13.54
C ARG A 37 -4.66 -7.50 12.66
N GLY A 38 -3.88 -6.56 12.15
CA GLY A 38 -2.77 -6.82 11.23
C GLY A 38 -3.22 -7.31 9.85
N ILE A 39 -4.45 -6.96 9.44
CA ILE A 39 -5.02 -7.36 8.15
C ILE A 39 -5.64 -6.14 7.45
N SER A 40 -5.49 -6.06 6.13
CA SER A 40 -6.21 -5.07 5.32
C SER A 40 -7.66 -5.53 5.09
N ILE A 41 -8.61 -4.68 5.43
CA ILE A 41 -10.05 -4.98 5.36
C ILE A 41 -10.68 -4.28 4.14
N ASN A 42 -10.15 -3.11 3.77
CA ASN A 42 -10.59 -2.34 2.61
C ASN A 42 -9.46 -2.12 1.60
N LEU A 43 -9.83 -1.61 0.41
CA LEU A 43 -8.85 -1.17 -0.58
C LEU A 43 -8.14 0.10 -0.08
N GLY A 44 -6.83 0.00 0.09
CA GLY A 44 -5.96 1.14 0.39
C GLY A 44 -5.33 1.72 -0.89
N PHE A 45 -5.15 3.04 -0.91
CA PHE A 45 -4.55 3.76 -2.03
C PHE A 45 -3.41 4.64 -1.55
N THR A 46 -2.34 4.69 -2.35
CA THR A 46 -1.20 5.58 -2.13
C THR A 46 -0.55 5.91 -3.48
N TYR A 47 0.46 6.77 -3.45
CA TYR A 47 1.23 7.16 -4.63
C TYR A 47 2.73 7.18 -4.31
N PHE A 48 3.53 7.03 -5.37
CA PHE A 48 4.98 7.11 -5.32
C PHE A 48 5.45 8.01 -6.45
N ASP A 49 6.04 9.15 -6.07
CA ASP A 49 6.64 10.06 -7.03
C ASP A 49 8.06 9.59 -7.34
N LEU A 50 8.31 9.24 -8.61
CA LEU A 50 9.66 8.96 -9.04
C LEU A 50 10.49 10.26 -8.99
N PRO A 51 11.78 10.16 -8.61
CA PRO A 51 12.68 11.30 -8.70
C PRO A 51 12.67 11.87 -10.11
N LYS A 52 12.68 13.20 -10.20
CA LYS A 52 12.96 13.87 -11.47
C LYS A 52 14.39 13.50 -11.86
N GLN A 53 14.57 13.03 -13.09
CA GLN A 53 15.91 12.87 -13.68
C GLN A 53 16.60 14.22 -13.82
#